data_AF-A0A8J7GAJ2-F1
#
_entry.id   AF-A0A8J7GAJ2-F1
#
_cell.length_a   1.000
_cell.length_b   1.000
_cell.length_c   1.000
_cell.angle_alpha   90.00
_cell.angle_beta   90.00
_cell.angle_gamma   90.00
#
_symmetry.space_group_name_H-M   'P 1'
#
loop_
_entity.id
_entity.type
_entity.pdbx_description
1 polymer ?
#
loop_
_entity_poly.entity_id
_entity_poly.type
_entity_poly.pdbx_seq_one_letter_code
_entity_poly.pdbx_strand_id
1 'polypeptide(L)'
;MTILKEIKLKEVLKLIMHNGLTAYRIKNSNATFYERNQAQKHEIRDKKGGVFIVRSKEDFTSSGVRGYIATSHEALIDAADHVTHFTPNVYRKYQYTDSNRRYVHGFEEKNLQQVNVFVVDIDTKRHSVNEILMSCLDESIGIPTMILESDRGYQVYFALKSPIYISNKNEYRSLKVAKRISNNIKRSLRSVDADLLCNDFGFFRMPNQKNIVFYQPEYIYSVAELIAWSQRQDDNLNRSLFTIHVSRNQNKLTDSQWFQALLHTKSVRGAKGKIGRNNVMFTLALACYSDGLSERETYDLLDVYNSSLNVSIPHGEVQSIIKSAYSGKYQGPKSEYIKELLEIHVPKSKSIPVTVGALGWYKHKKERADRVRSHLHEWEEDIVSYIKKRINQENPFLHLTQKQMCEVIGIPQSTLNKLLKESSKLLRFVIGKGRSAKTRWTTVEIMMQHLIQQNKTSSEAFKKQLDSYLEEVTVRKKTPALKRLFSYALKLLDVFIQKNTKPG
;
A
#
# COMPACT_ATOMS: atom_id res chain seq x y z
N MET A 1 24.53 8.69 17.27
CA MET A 1 23.70 8.53 16.06
C MET A 1 24.39 7.47 15.22
N THR A 2 24.34 6.24 15.75
CA THR A 2 25.21 5.12 15.41
C THR A 2 24.30 4.00 14.93
N ILE A 3 23.59 4.25 13.84
CA ILE A 3 22.64 3.32 13.23
C ILE A 3 23.02 3.27 11.76
N LEU A 4 23.96 2.40 11.42
CA LEU A 4 24.25 1.89 10.07
C LEU A 4 25.49 0.97 10.22
N LYS A 5 25.37 -0.04 11.11
CA LYS A 5 26.18 -1.25 10.95
C LYS A 5 25.75 -1.85 9.62
N GLU A 6 26.72 -2.14 8.75
CA GLU A 6 26.59 -2.85 7.48
C GLU A 6 25.24 -3.55 7.34
N ILE A 7 24.27 -2.88 6.73
CA ILE A 7 23.09 -3.58 6.24
C ILE A 7 23.65 -4.55 5.23
N LYS A 8 23.65 -5.83 5.56
CA LYS A 8 24.08 -6.87 4.63
C LYS A 8 23.06 -6.83 3.50
N LEU A 9 23.41 -6.18 2.39
CA LEU A 9 22.57 -6.06 1.19
C LEU A 9 22.00 -7.41 0.76
N LYS A 10 22.77 -8.48 0.98
CA LYS A 10 22.35 -9.88 0.87
C LYS A 10 21.08 -10.22 1.65
N GLU A 11 20.93 -9.77 2.90
CA GLU A 11 19.76 -10.00 3.74
C GLU A 11 18.54 -9.20 3.23
N VAL A 12 18.75 -7.95 2.81
CA VAL A 12 17.69 -7.12 2.19
C VAL A 12 17.14 -7.79 0.95
N LEU A 13 18.03 -8.17 0.02
CA LEU A 13 17.63 -8.82 -1.23
C LEU A 13 16.97 -10.18 -0.97
N LYS A 14 17.47 -10.95 0.00
CA LYS A 14 16.82 -12.21 0.40
C LYS A 14 15.41 -11.99 0.96
N LEU A 15 15.23 -10.97 1.80
CA LEU A 15 13.93 -10.61 2.35
C LEU A 15 12.95 -10.23 1.24
N ILE A 16 13.37 -9.39 0.28
CA ILE A 16 12.51 -8.94 -0.83
C ILE A 16 12.23 -10.08 -1.82
N MET A 17 13.18 -10.98 -2.09
CA MET A 17 13.01 -12.03 -3.11
C MET A 17 12.33 -13.30 -2.59
N HIS A 18 12.32 -13.52 -1.26
CA HIS A 18 11.95 -14.80 -0.65
C HIS A 18 12.61 -15.99 -1.39
N ASN A 19 11.84 -17.04 -1.66
CA ASN A 19 12.26 -18.22 -2.40
C ASN A 19 11.95 -18.11 -3.91
N GLY A 20 11.70 -16.90 -4.43
CA GLY A 20 11.31 -16.73 -5.84
C GLY A 20 12.46 -16.95 -6.84
N LEU A 21 13.71 -16.87 -6.38
CA LEU A 21 14.91 -17.13 -7.18
C LEU A 21 15.63 -18.40 -6.66
N THR A 22 16.49 -18.99 -7.48
CA THR A 22 17.41 -20.04 -7.01
C THR A 22 18.48 -19.43 -6.11
N ALA A 23 19.10 -20.19 -5.22
CA ALA A 23 20.20 -19.69 -4.40
C ALA A 23 21.41 -19.33 -5.26
N TYR A 24 21.77 -20.21 -6.20
CA TYR A 24 22.98 -20.14 -6.99
C TYR A 24 22.71 -20.12 -8.50
N ARG A 25 23.68 -19.61 -9.28
CA ARG A 25 23.65 -19.67 -10.74
C ARG A 25 23.76 -21.11 -11.23
N ILE A 26 23.08 -21.42 -12.34
CA ILE A 26 23.19 -22.72 -13.00
C ILE A 26 24.58 -22.88 -13.64
N LYS A 27 25.08 -21.81 -14.25
CA LYS A 27 26.41 -21.74 -14.90
C LYS A 27 27.27 -20.68 -14.21
N ASN A 28 28.58 -20.94 -14.12
CA ASN A 28 29.57 -20.01 -13.57
C ASN A 28 29.20 -19.49 -12.17
N SER A 29 28.77 -20.39 -11.29
CA SER A 29 28.53 -20.06 -9.89
C SER A 29 29.84 -20.08 -9.11
N ASN A 30 29.96 -19.20 -8.13
CA ASN A 30 31.05 -19.18 -7.16
C ASN A 30 30.91 -20.28 -6.10
N ALA A 31 29.74 -20.95 -6.03
CA ALA A 31 29.49 -22.01 -5.08
C ALA A 31 29.98 -23.38 -5.57
N THR A 32 30.40 -24.21 -4.62
CA THR A 32 30.83 -25.58 -4.88
C THR A 32 29.68 -26.43 -5.44
N PHE A 33 30.02 -27.51 -6.15
CA PHE A 33 29.03 -28.45 -6.65
C PHE A 33 28.15 -29.05 -5.53
N TYR A 34 28.73 -29.30 -4.36
CA TYR A 34 28.01 -29.80 -3.20
C TYR A 34 26.96 -28.81 -2.69
N GLU A 35 27.33 -27.54 -2.48
CA GLU A 35 26.40 -26.49 -2.02
C GLU A 35 25.24 -26.29 -3.00
N ARG A 36 25.52 -26.30 -4.31
CA ARG A 36 24.48 -26.17 -5.35
C ARG A 36 23.49 -27.33 -5.32
N ASN A 37 23.97 -28.57 -5.20
CA ASN A 37 23.10 -29.74 -5.12
C ASN A 37 22.22 -29.71 -3.87
N GLN A 38 22.77 -29.31 -2.72
CA GLN A 38 22.01 -29.22 -1.48
C GLN A 38 20.92 -28.14 -1.59
N ALA A 39 21.25 -26.95 -2.11
CA ALA A 39 20.27 -25.90 -2.34
C ALA A 39 19.17 -26.37 -3.31
N GLN A 40 19.54 -27.02 -4.42
CA GLN A 40 18.58 -27.50 -5.40
C GLN A 40 17.58 -28.50 -4.81
N LYS A 41 18.01 -29.41 -3.92
CA LYS A 41 17.10 -30.34 -3.23
C LYS A 41 16.02 -29.63 -2.42
N HIS A 42 16.36 -28.52 -1.75
CA HIS A 42 15.40 -27.72 -0.99
C HIS A 42 14.49 -26.88 -1.90
N GLU A 43 14.96 -26.52 -3.10
CA GLU A 43 14.26 -25.63 -4.03
C GLU A 43 13.26 -26.33 -4.95
N ILE A 44 13.28 -27.67 -5.08
CA ILE A 44 12.39 -28.45 -5.98
C ILE A 44 10.90 -28.12 -5.77
N ARG A 45 10.51 -27.78 -4.54
CA ARG A 45 9.10 -27.50 -4.19
C ARG A 45 8.66 -26.07 -4.52
N ASP A 46 9.61 -25.17 -4.73
CA ASP A 46 9.35 -23.75 -4.94
C ASP A 46 9.39 -23.41 -6.42
N LYS A 47 8.39 -22.66 -6.89
CA LYS A 47 8.45 -22.10 -8.26
C LYS A 47 9.54 -21.05 -8.31
N LYS A 48 10.43 -21.16 -9.29
CA LYS A 48 11.53 -20.21 -9.52
C LYS A 48 11.25 -19.37 -10.75
N GLY A 49 11.52 -18.07 -10.63
CA GLY A 49 11.33 -17.10 -11.70
C GLY A 49 12.60 -16.29 -11.95
N GLY A 50 12.42 -15.10 -12.49
CA GLY A 50 13.49 -14.14 -12.75
C GLY A 50 13.06 -12.73 -12.41
N VAL A 51 14.05 -11.89 -12.16
CA VAL A 51 13.90 -10.44 -12.02
C VAL A 51 14.70 -9.71 -13.08
N PHE A 52 14.20 -8.56 -13.48
CA PHE A 52 14.84 -7.71 -14.48
C PHE A 52 15.71 -6.68 -13.78
N ILE A 53 16.90 -6.43 -14.33
CA ILE A 53 17.89 -5.53 -13.77
C ILE A 53 18.38 -4.58 -14.87
N VAL A 54 18.55 -3.31 -14.51
CA VAL A 54 18.98 -2.23 -15.41
C VAL A 54 20.18 -1.51 -14.81
N ARG A 55 21.24 -1.33 -15.63
CA ARG A 55 22.50 -0.73 -15.18
C ARG A 55 22.32 0.74 -14.84
N SER A 56 21.78 1.54 -15.76
CA SER A 56 21.58 2.97 -15.53
C SER A 56 20.18 3.44 -15.94
N LYS A 57 19.81 4.67 -15.57
CA LYS A 57 18.51 5.23 -15.92
C LYS A 57 18.38 5.47 -17.43
N GLU A 58 19.50 5.70 -18.10
CA GLU A 58 19.62 5.95 -19.54
C GLU A 58 19.37 4.68 -20.38
N ASP A 59 19.33 3.52 -19.74
CA ASP A 59 19.02 2.24 -20.39
C ASP A 59 17.50 1.99 -20.55
N PHE A 60 16.65 2.85 -19.99
CA PHE A 60 15.24 2.95 -20.35
C PHE A 60 15.08 3.73 -21.65
N THR A 61 15.18 3.04 -22.79
CA THR A 61 15.11 3.66 -24.12
C THR A 61 13.71 3.58 -24.73
N SER A 62 13.42 4.44 -25.71
CA SER A 62 12.16 4.39 -26.49
C SER A 62 12.00 3.08 -27.26
N SER A 63 13.10 2.44 -27.66
CA SER A 63 13.12 1.15 -28.37
C SER A 63 13.04 -0.08 -27.47
N GLY A 64 13.10 0.09 -26.13
CA GLY A 64 13.08 -1.01 -25.17
C GLY A 64 13.97 -0.77 -23.96
N VAL A 65 14.03 -1.74 -23.05
CA VAL A 65 14.82 -1.64 -21.81
C VAL A 65 16.11 -2.43 -21.98
N ARG A 66 17.26 -1.74 -21.99
CA ARG A 66 18.57 -2.41 -21.97
C ARG A 66 18.85 -2.92 -20.56
N GLY A 67 19.24 -4.18 -20.43
CA GLY A 67 19.42 -4.76 -19.11
C GLY A 67 19.70 -6.25 -19.17
N TYR A 68 19.59 -6.91 -18.03
CA TYR A 68 19.75 -8.35 -17.93
C TYR A 68 18.81 -8.95 -16.89
N ILE A 69 18.64 -10.27 -16.97
CA ILE A 69 17.75 -11.04 -16.11
C ILE A 69 18.59 -11.81 -15.09
N ALA A 70 18.26 -11.68 -13.81
CA ALA A 70 18.79 -12.53 -12.75
C ALA A 70 17.75 -13.58 -12.34
N THR A 71 18.19 -14.84 -12.31
CA THR A 71 17.35 -15.99 -11.89
C THR A 71 17.82 -16.61 -10.58
N SER A 72 18.91 -16.09 -10.00
CA SER A 72 19.45 -16.53 -8.71
C SER A 72 19.73 -15.35 -7.77
N HIS A 73 19.67 -15.62 -6.47
CA HIS A 73 20.11 -14.68 -5.42
C HIS A 73 21.57 -14.30 -5.62
N GLU A 74 22.44 -15.28 -5.90
CA GLU A 74 23.85 -15.04 -6.23
C GLU A 74 24.01 -14.02 -7.37
N ALA A 75 23.25 -14.18 -8.47
CA ALA A 75 23.32 -13.25 -9.59
C ALA A 75 22.83 -11.84 -9.25
N LEU A 76 21.77 -11.74 -8.45
CA LEU A 76 21.20 -10.47 -8.03
C LEU A 76 22.13 -9.73 -7.05
N ILE A 77 22.75 -10.46 -6.12
CA ILE A 77 23.66 -9.90 -5.11
C ILE A 77 24.93 -9.37 -5.78
N ASP A 78 25.57 -10.16 -6.66
CA ASP A 78 26.77 -9.72 -7.38
C ASP A 78 26.51 -8.52 -8.29
N ALA A 79 25.26 -8.39 -8.78
CA ALA A 79 24.84 -7.28 -9.62
C ALA A 79 24.59 -5.98 -8.85
N ALA A 80 24.23 -6.06 -7.56
CA ALA A 80 23.53 -4.99 -6.85
C ALA A 80 24.33 -3.68 -6.77
N ASP A 81 25.66 -3.75 -6.66
CA ASP A 81 26.55 -2.58 -6.59
C ASP A 81 26.79 -1.90 -7.95
N HIS A 82 26.41 -2.55 -9.05
CA HIS A 82 26.69 -2.09 -10.42
C HIS A 82 25.43 -1.69 -11.20
N VAL A 83 24.28 -1.63 -10.51
CA VAL A 83 22.98 -1.41 -11.15
C VAL A 83 22.15 -0.40 -10.39
N THR A 84 21.27 0.28 -11.12
CA THR A 84 20.47 1.35 -10.54
C THR A 84 19.03 0.95 -10.31
N HIS A 85 18.49 0.04 -11.12
CA HIS A 85 17.08 -0.38 -11.04
C HIS A 85 16.91 -1.88 -11.17
N PHE A 86 15.86 -2.40 -10.54
CA PHE A 86 15.43 -3.78 -10.65
C PHE A 86 13.92 -3.91 -10.44
N THR A 87 13.37 -5.07 -10.81
CA THR A 87 12.01 -5.44 -10.41
C THR A 87 12.05 -6.18 -9.07
N PRO A 88 11.45 -5.65 -7.99
CA PRO A 88 11.50 -6.27 -6.66
C PRO A 88 10.50 -7.43 -6.51
N ASN A 89 9.72 -7.70 -7.57
CA ASN A 89 8.78 -8.81 -7.67
C ASN A 89 9.23 -9.77 -8.77
N VAL A 90 8.89 -11.05 -8.62
CA VAL A 90 9.46 -12.13 -9.44
C VAL A 90 8.51 -12.51 -10.58
N TYR A 91 9.07 -12.72 -11.77
CA TYR A 91 8.34 -13.02 -13.00
C TYR A 91 8.57 -14.48 -13.44
N ARG A 92 7.51 -15.13 -13.92
CA ARG A 92 7.56 -16.51 -14.47
C ARG A 92 7.95 -16.56 -15.94
N LYS A 93 7.75 -15.46 -16.67
CA LYS A 93 8.14 -15.33 -18.07
C LYS A 93 9.05 -14.12 -18.19
N TYR A 94 10.27 -14.37 -18.63
CA TYR A 94 11.32 -13.37 -18.82
C TYR A 94 12.14 -13.77 -20.04
N GLN A 95 12.42 -12.82 -20.92
CA GLN A 95 13.02 -13.08 -22.23
C GLN A 95 13.90 -11.90 -22.65
N TYR A 96 14.67 -12.09 -23.71
CA TYR A 96 15.32 -11.01 -24.43
C TYR A 96 14.66 -10.84 -25.79
N THR A 97 14.56 -9.61 -26.30
CA THR A 97 14.04 -9.37 -27.66
C THR A 97 15.08 -9.64 -28.74
N ASP A 98 16.37 -9.63 -28.37
CA ASP A 98 17.49 -9.80 -29.29
C ASP A 98 18.36 -11.00 -28.93
N SER A 99 18.99 -11.61 -29.94
CA SER A 99 19.91 -12.75 -29.79
C SER A 99 21.15 -12.41 -28.95
N ASN A 100 21.59 -11.16 -28.99
CA ASN A 100 22.71 -10.64 -28.18
C ASN A 100 22.32 -10.37 -26.71
N ARG A 101 21.06 -10.62 -26.33
CA ARG A 101 20.55 -10.50 -24.96
C ARG A 101 20.80 -9.12 -24.34
N ARG A 102 20.62 -8.06 -25.12
CA ARG A 102 20.79 -6.67 -24.68
C ARG A 102 19.51 -6.07 -24.12
N TYR A 103 18.36 -6.45 -24.66
CA TYR A 103 17.06 -5.85 -24.35
C TYR A 103 16.17 -6.85 -23.63
N VAL A 104 15.80 -6.53 -22.40
CA VAL A 104 14.92 -7.39 -21.60
C VAL A 104 13.46 -7.19 -21.99
N HIS A 105 12.67 -8.27 -21.90
CA HIS A 105 11.25 -8.27 -22.18
C HIS A 105 10.49 -9.25 -21.28
N GLY A 106 9.19 -9.02 -21.12
CA GLY A 106 8.32 -9.87 -20.33
C GLY A 106 8.02 -9.36 -18.92
N PHE A 107 8.48 -8.16 -18.55
CA PHE A 107 8.14 -7.45 -17.29
C PHE A 107 6.68 -6.93 -17.24
N GLU A 108 5.75 -7.67 -17.85
CA GLU A 108 4.32 -7.37 -17.83
C GLU A 108 3.66 -8.02 -16.61
N GLU A 109 2.66 -7.37 -16.01
CA GLU A 109 2.00 -7.87 -14.79
C GLU A 109 1.42 -9.28 -14.94
N LYS A 110 0.93 -9.65 -16.14
CA LYS A 110 0.42 -11.00 -16.42
C LYS A 110 1.49 -12.09 -16.28
N ASN A 111 2.76 -11.70 -16.42
CA ASN A 111 3.93 -12.56 -16.29
C ASN A 111 4.50 -12.57 -14.87
N LEU A 112 3.93 -11.79 -13.92
CA LEU A 112 4.28 -11.94 -12.52
C LEU A 112 4.04 -13.38 -12.08
N GLN A 113 5.00 -13.92 -11.34
CA GLN A 113 4.88 -15.17 -10.63
C GLN A 113 4.38 -14.91 -9.22
N GLN A 114 4.97 -13.91 -8.56
CA GLN A 114 4.68 -13.56 -7.19
C GLN A 114 4.96 -12.08 -6.93
N VAL A 115 4.10 -11.47 -6.12
CA VAL A 115 4.34 -10.18 -5.50
C VAL A 115 4.88 -10.44 -4.11
N ASN A 116 6.07 -9.93 -3.84
CA ASN A 116 6.77 -10.05 -2.57
C ASN A 116 6.73 -8.72 -1.79
N VAL A 117 6.65 -7.61 -2.51
CA VAL A 117 6.69 -6.27 -1.92
C VAL A 117 5.83 -5.30 -2.71
N PHE A 118 5.17 -4.41 -1.98
CA PHE A 118 4.54 -3.22 -2.54
C PHE A 118 5.50 -2.05 -2.40
N VAL A 119 5.68 -1.29 -3.48
CA VAL A 119 6.55 -0.12 -3.50
C VAL A 119 5.74 1.10 -3.90
N VAL A 120 5.94 2.20 -3.18
CA VAL A 120 5.35 3.51 -3.48
C VAL A 120 6.48 4.48 -3.79
N ASP A 121 6.36 5.22 -4.89
CA ASP A 121 7.30 6.28 -5.27
C ASP A 121 6.80 7.63 -4.77
N ILE A 122 7.66 8.41 -4.13
CA ILE A 122 7.42 9.78 -3.68
C ILE A 122 8.43 10.65 -4.41
N ASP A 123 7.97 11.42 -5.39
CA ASP A 123 8.83 12.13 -6.35
C ASP A 123 9.30 13.51 -5.84
N THR A 124 9.46 13.66 -4.52
CA THR A 124 9.85 14.91 -3.85
C THR A 124 10.69 14.67 -2.60
N LYS A 125 11.64 15.59 -2.33
CA LYS A 125 12.43 15.66 -1.08
C LYS A 125 11.87 16.66 -0.06
N ARG A 126 10.66 17.20 -0.30
CA ARG A 126 10.03 18.16 0.63
C ARG A 126 9.65 17.51 1.96
N HIS A 127 9.27 16.23 1.92
CA HIS A 127 8.92 15.45 3.09
C HIS A 127 10.17 14.72 3.59
N SER A 128 10.44 14.86 4.87
CA SER A 128 11.46 14.08 5.58
C SER A 128 11.04 12.61 5.69
N VAL A 129 12.02 11.73 5.92
CA VAL A 129 11.78 10.31 6.19
C VAL A 129 10.80 10.13 7.36
N ASN A 130 10.89 10.98 8.39
CA ASN A 130 9.97 10.93 9.53
C ASN A 130 8.53 11.29 9.16
N GLU A 131 8.31 12.30 8.32
CA GLU A 131 6.96 12.65 7.83
C GLU A 131 6.35 11.52 7.01
N ILE A 132 7.16 10.84 6.19
CA ILE A 132 6.73 9.65 5.45
C ILE A 132 6.33 8.52 6.40
N LEU A 133 7.14 8.25 7.44
CA LEU A 133 6.84 7.24 8.46
C LEU A 133 5.55 7.57 9.22
N MET A 134 5.35 8.84 9.60
CA MET A 134 4.15 9.30 10.29
C MET A 134 2.91 9.17 9.41
N SER A 135 3.00 9.55 8.13
CA SER A 135 1.90 9.37 7.16
C SER A 135 1.49 7.89 7.03
N CYS A 136 2.45 6.96 6.99
CA CYS A 136 2.15 5.53 6.97
C CYS A 136 1.42 5.04 8.25
N LEU A 137 1.76 5.61 9.40
CA LEU A 137 1.14 5.29 10.69
C LEU A 137 -0.26 5.90 10.82
N ASP A 138 -0.44 7.15 10.42
CA ASP A 138 -1.72 7.87 10.48
C ASP A 138 -2.76 7.18 9.59
N GLU A 139 -2.34 6.70 8.41
CA GLU A 139 -3.18 5.91 7.50
C GLU A 139 -3.34 4.43 7.94
N SER A 140 -2.77 4.07 9.10
CA SER A 140 -2.84 2.73 9.69
C SER A 140 -2.35 1.62 8.76
N ILE A 141 -1.47 1.94 7.80
CA ILE A 141 -0.79 0.96 6.94
C ILE A 141 0.20 0.16 7.81
N GLY A 142 0.89 0.88 8.70
CA GLY A 142 1.99 0.40 9.52
C GLY A 142 3.34 1.01 9.10
N ILE A 143 4.40 0.63 9.82
CA ILE A 143 5.76 1.12 9.53
C ILE A 143 6.31 0.41 8.28
N PRO A 144 6.79 1.12 7.25
CA PRO A 144 7.36 0.48 6.06
C PRO A 144 8.54 -0.41 6.42
N THR A 145 8.81 -1.44 5.63
CA THR A 145 9.97 -2.31 5.84
C THR A 145 11.28 -1.58 5.53
N MET A 146 11.25 -0.71 4.51
CA MET A 146 12.43 0.00 4.04
C MET A 146 12.02 1.28 3.30
N ILE A 147 12.85 2.33 3.40
CA ILE A 147 12.75 3.53 2.55
C ILE A 147 14.08 3.72 1.85
N LEU A 148 14.03 3.79 0.52
CA LEU A 148 15.16 4.15 -0.31
C LEU A 148 15.08 5.62 -0.68
N GLU A 149 16.19 6.34 -0.59
CA GLU A 149 16.34 7.67 -1.16
C GLU A 149 16.67 7.57 -2.66
N SER A 150 15.97 8.35 -3.46
CA SER A 150 16.29 8.56 -4.87
C SER A 150 16.86 9.97 -5.07
N ASP A 151 17.33 10.27 -6.29
CA ASP A 151 17.81 11.61 -6.63
C ASP A 151 16.77 12.71 -6.34
N ARG A 152 15.48 12.36 -6.34
CA ARG A 152 14.35 13.33 -6.32
C ARG A 152 13.37 13.15 -5.19
N GLY A 153 13.46 12.06 -4.44
CA GLY A 153 12.54 11.77 -3.35
C GLY A 153 12.82 10.40 -2.75
N TYR A 154 11.79 9.58 -2.57
CA TYR A 154 11.87 8.35 -1.79
C TYR A 154 11.05 7.22 -2.40
N GLN A 155 11.49 5.98 -2.21
CA GLN A 155 10.73 4.77 -2.52
C GLN A 155 10.46 4.00 -1.24
N VAL A 156 9.19 3.79 -0.93
CA VAL A 156 8.72 3.21 0.33
C VAL A 156 8.29 1.76 0.07
N TYR A 157 8.91 0.81 0.78
CA TYR A 157 8.72 -0.62 0.58
C TYR A 157 7.91 -1.23 1.73
N PHE A 158 6.88 -2.00 1.39
CA PHE A 158 6.09 -2.81 2.31
C PHE A 158 6.23 -4.29 1.92
N ALA A 159 7.20 -4.97 2.52
CA ALA A 159 7.52 -6.35 2.22
C ALA A 159 6.51 -7.29 2.87
N LEU A 160 6.20 -8.39 2.18
CA LEU A 160 5.25 -9.38 2.66
C LEU A 160 5.95 -10.44 3.50
N LYS A 161 5.24 -10.97 4.49
CA LYS A 161 5.66 -12.16 5.23
C LYS A 161 5.66 -13.41 4.35
N SER A 162 4.70 -13.47 3.42
CA SER A 162 4.60 -14.53 2.42
C SER A 162 4.10 -13.95 1.10
N PRO A 163 4.65 -14.39 -0.03
CA PRO A 163 4.35 -13.80 -1.33
C PRO A 163 2.89 -14.03 -1.77
N ILE A 164 2.34 -13.09 -2.53
CA ILE A 164 1.09 -13.27 -3.27
C ILE A 164 1.42 -13.94 -4.60
N TYR A 165 1.07 -15.22 -4.74
CA TYR A 165 1.25 -15.93 -6.00
C TYR A 165 0.21 -15.52 -7.05
N ILE A 166 0.69 -15.26 -8.26
CA ILE A 166 -0.13 -14.80 -9.39
C ILE A 166 -0.48 -15.99 -10.29
N SER A 167 -1.78 -16.30 -10.32
CA SER A 167 -2.34 -17.34 -11.18
C SER A 167 -3.20 -16.71 -12.27
N ASN A 168 -3.17 -17.29 -13.47
CA ASN A 168 -4.13 -16.96 -14.52
C ASN A 168 -5.51 -17.59 -14.26
N LYS A 169 -5.61 -18.57 -13.36
CA LYS A 169 -6.88 -19.16 -12.93
C LYS A 169 -7.77 -18.06 -12.34
N ASN A 170 -9.07 -18.09 -12.66
CA ASN A 170 -10.05 -17.08 -12.25
C ASN A 170 -9.68 -15.65 -12.72
N GLU A 171 -9.28 -15.51 -13.98
CA GLU A 171 -9.01 -14.22 -14.63
C GLU A 171 -8.07 -13.30 -13.83
N TYR A 172 -6.95 -13.87 -13.34
CA TYR A 172 -5.95 -13.11 -12.58
C TYR A 172 -6.51 -12.44 -11.31
N ARG A 173 -7.46 -13.08 -10.60
CA ARG A 173 -8.04 -12.54 -9.36
C ARG A 173 -7.00 -12.09 -8.32
N SER A 174 -5.93 -12.86 -8.11
CA SER A 174 -4.88 -12.46 -7.14
C SER A 174 -4.11 -11.22 -7.58
N LEU A 175 -3.91 -11.03 -8.89
CA LEU A 175 -3.32 -9.79 -9.45
C LEU A 175 -4.27 -8.61 -9.26
N LYS A 176 -5.58 -8.77 -9.52
CA LYS A 176 -6.59 -7.73 -9.30
C LYS A 176 -6.58 -7.25 -7.84
N VAL A 177 -6.48 -8.18 -6.88
CA VAL A 177 -6.36 -7.86 -5.45
C VAL A 177 -5.05 -7.13 -5.13
N ALA A 178 -3.91 -7.63 -5.61
CA ALA A 178 -2.62 -7.00 -5.38
C ALA A 178 -2.55 -5.56 -5.93
N LYS A 179 -3.06 -5.33 -7.15
CA LYS A 179 -3.14 -3.98 -7.73
C LYS A 179 -3.99 -3.03 -6.89
N ARG A 180 -5.09 -3.55 -6.34
CA ARG A 180 -5.98 -2.76 -5.49
C ARG A 180 -5.32 -2.35 -4.18
N ILE A 181 -4.59 -3.27 -3.54
CA ILE A 181 -3.76 -2.95 -2.37
C ILE A 181 -2.72 -1.88 -2.74
N SER A 182 -1.95 -2.08 -3.82
CA SER A 182 -0.96 -1.09 -4.28
C SER A 182 -1.58 0.30 -4.49
N ASN A 183 -2.72 0.38 -5.18
CA ASN A 183 -3.43 1.64 -5.40
C ASN A 183 -3.87 2.29 -4.08
N ASN A 184 -4.45 1.51 -3.16
CA ASN A 184 -4.88 2.04 -1.87
C ASN A 184 -3.69 2.56 -1.04
N ILE A 185 -2.53 1.89 -1.06
CA ILE A 185 -1.32 2.38 -0.37
C ILE A 185 -0.90 3.73 -0.97
N LYS A 186 -0.78 3.82 -2.30
CA LYS A 186 -0.43 5.08 -3.00
C LYS A 186 -1.40 6.21 -2.67
N ARG A 187 -2.71 5.92 -2.66
CA ARG A 187 -3.75 6.91 -2.38
C ARG A 187 -3.76 7.38 -0.93
N SER A 188 -3.48 6.48 0.02
CA SER A 188 -3.45 6.84 1.44
C SER A 188 -2.26 7.78 1.72
N LEU A 189 -1.13 7.57 1.04
CA LEU A 189 0.07 8.39 1.17
C LEU A 189 0.07 9.68 0.31
N ARG A 190 -1.11 10.17 -0.10
CA ARG A 190 -1.24 11.44 -0.83
C ARG A 190 -0.74 12.64 -0.04
N SER A 191 -0.83 12.60 1.29
CA SER A 191 -0.35 13.67 2.18
C SER A 191 1.15 13.94 2.06
N VAL A 192 1.91 12.94 1.60
CA VAL A 192 3.35 13.03 1.35
C VAL A 192 3.70 12.99 -0.14
N ASP A 193 2.76 13.40 -1.00
CA ASP A 193 2.93 13.47 -2.46
C ASP A 193 3.34 12.13 -3.12
N ALA A 194 2.79 11.01 -2.64
CA ALA A 194 2.97 9.72 -3.29
C ALA A 194 2.42 9.73 -4.74
N ASP A 195 3.22 9.25 -5.69
CA ASP A 195 2.84 9.15 -7.09
C ASP A 195 1.81 8.03 -7.29
N LEU A 196 0.57 8.42 -7.60
CA LEU A 196 -0.55 7.51 -7.82
C LEU A 196 -0.37 6.64 -9.07
N LEU A 197 0.41 7.14 -10.02
CA LEU A 197 0.56 6.60 -11.37
C LEU A 197 1.86 5.83 -11.54
N CYS A 198 2.69 5.80 -10.49
CA CYS A 198 3.85 4.95 -10.46
C CYS A 198 3.44 3.50 -10.73
N ASN A 199 4.29 2.77 -11.45
CA ASN A 199 4.03 1.39 -11.80
C ASN A 199 3.85 0.55 -10.52
N ASP A 200 2.87 -0.36 -10.50
CA ASP A 200 2.56 -1.14 -9.30
C ASP A 200 3.66 -2.19 -9.00
N PHE A 201 4.28 -2.79 -10.03
CA PHE A 201 5.18 -3.96 -9.91
C PHE A 201 6.41 -3.94 -10.83
N GLY A 202 6.70 -2.78 -11.42
CA GLY A 202 7.73 -2.58 -12.44
C GLY A 202 9.12 -2.37 -11.86
N PHE A 203 9.89 -1.47 -12.49
CA PHE A 203 11.26 -1.16 -12.09
C PHE A 203 11.30 -0.12 -10.98
N PHE A 204 12.06 -0.42 -9.93
CA PHE A 204 12.33 0.47 -8.80
C PHE A 204 13.84 0.51 -8.55
N ARG A 205 14.31 1.42 -7.68
CA ARG A 205 15.74 1.56 -7.38
C ARG A 205 16.27 0.29 -6.71
N MET A 206 17.48 -0.11 -7.10
CA MET A 206 18.21 -1.16 -6.40
C MET A 206 18.61 -0.66 -5.00
N PRO A 207 18.31 -1.39 -3.92
CA PRO A 207 18.80 -1.05 -2.59
C PRO A 207 20.32 -1.14 -2.56
N ASN A 208 20.98 -0.21 -1.88
CA ASN A 208 22.41 -0.24 -1.59
C ASN A 208 22.70 0.49 -0.27
N GLN A 209 23.93 0.38 0.22
CA GLN A 209 24.30 0.97 1.51
C GLN A 209 24.15 2.49 1.57
N LYS A 210 24.17 3.19 0.42
CA LYS A 210 24.12 4.66 0.35
C LYS A 210 22.68 5.19 0.29
N ASN A 211 21.76 4.44 -0.33
CA ASN A 211 20.40 4.91 -0.57
C ASN A 211 19.38 4.38 0.45
N ILE A 212 19.70 3.37 1.26
CA ILE A 212 18.81 2.92 2.32
C ILE A 212 18.85 3.95 3.46
N VAL A 213 17.78 4.74 3.59
CA VAL A 213 17.64 5.78 4.63
C VAL A 213 16.78 5.32 5.81
N PHE A 214 16.04 4.23 5.64
CA PHE A 214 15.31 3.56 6.71
C PHE A 214 15.21 2.06 6.41
N TYR A 215 15.44 1.22 7.41
CA TYR A 215 15.31 -0.24 7.28
C TYR A 215 14.93 -0.86 8.63
N GLN A 216 13.87 -1.66 8.63
CA GLN A 216 13.36 -2.39 9.77
C GLN A 216 12.78 -3.73 9.28
N PRO A 217 13.62 -4.79 9.19
CA PRO A 217 13.22 -6.08 8.61
C PRO A 217 12.11 -6.80 9.38
N GLU A 218 11.81 -6.38 10.60
CA GLU A 218 10.75 -6.94 11.44
C GLU A 218 9.36 -6.48 10.99
N TYR A 219 9.24 -5.33 10.32
CA TYR A 219 7.96 -4.85 9.79
C TYR A 219 7.67 -5.44 8.41
N ILE A 220 7.18 -6.67 8.44
CA ILE A 220 6.68 -7.41 7.28
C ILE A 220 5.20 -7.73 7.44
N TYR A 221 4.47 -7.73 6.33
CA TYR A 221 3.01 -7.73 6.36
C TYR A 221 2.43 -9.04 5.88
N SER A 222 1.43 -9.56 6.57
CA SER A 222 0.63 -10.65 6.00
C SER A 222 -0.30 -10.10 4.91
N VAL A 223 -0.57 -10.94 3.91
CA VAL A 223 -1.53 -10.61 2.85
C VAL A 223 -2.92 -10.36 3.43
N ALA A 224 -3.30 -11.07 4.49
CA ALA A 224 -4.60 -10.91 5.15
C ALA A 224 -4.75 -9.53 5.81
N GLU A 225 -3.70 -9.05 6.51
CA GLU A 225 -3.70 -7.72 7.12
C GLU A 225 -3.82 -6.61 6.08
N LEU A 226 -3.05 -6.69 4.98
CA LEU A 226 -3.13 -5.69 3.90
C LEU A 226 -4.46 -5.74 3.14
N ILE A 227 -5.06 -6.93 2.97
CA ILE A 227 -6.41 -7.04 2.43
C ILE A 227 -7.38 -6.33 3.38
N ALA A 228 -7.43 -6.71 4.66
CA ALA A 228 -8.36 -6.13 5.63
C ALA A 228 -8.20 -4.60 5.76
N TRP A 229 -6.95 -4.12 5.77
CA TRP A 229 -6.66 -2.69 5.73
C TRP A 229 -7.18 -2.03 4.45
N SER A 230 -6.89 -2.61 3.28
CA SER A 230 -7.31 -2.09 1.98
C SER A 230 -8.84 -2.05 1.82
N GLN A 231 -9.55 -3.02 2.41
CA GLN A 231 -11.02 -3.04 2.46
C GLN A 231 -11.58 -1.83 3.21
N ARG A 232 -11.02 -1.52 4.39
CA ARG A 232 -11.45 -0.35 5.18
C ARG A 232 -11.27 0.96 4.42
N GLN A 233 -10.18 1.08 3.65
CA GLN A 233 -9.93 2.26 2.82
C GLN A 233 -10.97 2.41 1.71
N ASP A 234 -11.41 1.30 1.11
CA ASP A 234 -12.42 1.31 0.06
C ASP A 234 -13.85 1.50 0.59
N ASP A 235 -14.18 0.98 1.78
CA ASP A 235 -15.48 1.17 2.42
C ASP A 235 -15.74 2.66 2.71
N ASN A 236 -14.71 3.38 3.15
CA ASN A 236 -14.74 4.85 3.31
C ASN A 236 -15.01 5.59 1.98
N LEU A 237 -14.84 4.91 0.84
CA LEU A 237 -14.96 5.45 -0.52
C LEU A 237 -16.06 4.78 -1.35
N ASN A 238 -16.92 3.96 -0.74
CA ASN A 238 -18.00 3.20 -1.39
C ASN A 238 -17.54 2.31 -2.57
N ARG A 239 -16.34 1.72 -2.49
CA ARG A 239 -15.85 0.76 -3.50
C ARG A 239 -15.96 -0.68 -3.00
N SER A 240 -16.98 -1.42 -3.43
CA SER A 240 -17.03 -2.88 -3.20
C SER A 240 -15.81 -3.59 -3.83
N LEU A 241 -15.23 -4.56 -3.13
CA LEU A 241 -14.16 -5.45 -3.62
C LEU A 241 -14.59 -6.36 -4.77
N PHE A 242 -15.89 -6.66 -4.82
CA PHE A 242 -16.48 -7.56 -5.80
C PHE A 242 -17.35 -6.72 -6.73
N THR A 243 -16.80 -6.37 -7.90
CA THR A 243 -17.61 -5.84 -9.00
C THR A 243 -18.08 -7.02 -9.82
N ILE A 244 -19.39 -7.30 -9.76
CA ILE A 244 -20.06 -8.23 -10.66
C ILE A 244 -19.97 -7.60 -12.06
N HIS A 245 -19.40 -8.32 -13.03
CA HIS A 245 -19.49 -7.91 -14.43
C HIS A 245 -20.96 -7.96 -14.86
N VAL A 246 -21.55 -6.80 -15.11
CA VAL A 246 -22.87 -6.66 -15.74
C VAL A 246 -22.68 -5.97 -17.08
N SER A 247 -23.48 -6.38 -18.07
CA SER A 247 -23.39 -6.03 -19.49
C SER A 247 -23.17 -4.54 -19.76
N ARG A 248 -22.34 -4.26 -20.77
CA ARG A 248 -22.06 -2.94 -21.35
C ARG A 248 -23.37 -2.26 -21.79
N ASN A 249 -23.90 -1.34 -21.00
CA ASN A 249 -24.81 -0.32 -21.53
C ASN A 249 -23.95 0.80 -22.15
N GLN A 250 -24.13 0.94 -23.47
CA GLN A 250 -23.35 1.73 -24.41
C GLN A 250 -23.68 3.23 -24.30
N ASN A 251 -22.96 3.98 -23.47
CA ASN A 251 -22.67 5.37 -23.82
C ASN A 251 -21.23 5.39 -24.30
N LYS A 252 -20.99 5.86 -25.53
CA LYS A 252 -19.64 5.97 -26.07
C LYS A 252 -18.81 6.89 -25.16
N LEU A 253 -17.64 6.43 -24.75
CA LEU A 253 -16.69 7.23 -24.00
C LEU A 253 -16.21 8.47 -24.77
N THR A 254 -16.12 8.42 -26.10
CA THR A 254 -15.81 9.56 -26.97
C THR A 254 -16.85 10.69 -26.89
N ASP A 255 -18.09 10.35 -26.54
CA ASP A 255 -19.19 11.31 -26.44
C ASP A 255 -19.28 11.90 -25.02
N SER A 256 -18.44 11.44 -24.10
CA SER A 256 -18.43 11.91 -22.73
C SER A 256 -17.88 13.33 -22.61
N GLN A 257 -18.43 14.10 -21.66
CA GLN A 257 -18.00 15.47 -21.39
C GLN A 257 -16.51 15.54 -21.02
N TRP A 258 -15.98 14.54 -20.32
CA TRP A 258 -14.58 14.51 -19.96
C TRP A 258 -13.66 14.26 -21.16
N PHE A 259 -14.10 13.45 -22.13
CA PHE A 259 -13.32 13.19 -23.35
C PHE A 259 -13.20 14.47 -24.18
N GLN A 260 -14.32 15.16 -24.41
CA GLN A 260 -14.34 16.44 -25.12
C GLN A 260 -13.53 17.51 -24.39
N ALA A 261 -13.65 17.61 -23.06
CA ALA A 261 -12.88 18.56 -22.27
C ALA A 261 -11.36 18.35 -22.41
N LEU A 262 -10.88 17.10 -22.40
CA LEU A 262 -9.48 16.79 -22.64
C LEU A 262 -9.06 17.07 -24.09
N LEU A 263 -9.89 16.72 -25.08
CA LEU A 263 -9.62 16.94 -26.50
C LEU A 263 -9.54 18.43 -26.88
N HIS A 264 -10.23 19.32 -26.15
CA HIS A 264 -10.16 20.77 -26.38
C HIS A 264 -9.05 21.47 -25.60
N THR A 265 -8.31 20.75 -24.76
CA THR A 265 -7.26 21.35 -23.93
C THR A 265 -5.96 21.52 -24.72
N LYS A 266 -5.62 22.77 -25.07
CA LYS A 266 -4.41 23.08 -25.87
C LYS A 266 -3.14 23.26 -25.04
N SER A 267 -3.29 23.66 -23.78
CA SER A 267 -2.19 23.98 -22.86
C SER A 267 -1.80 22.80 -21.97
N VAL A 268 -1.59 21.63 -22.57
CA VAL A 268 -1.12 20.45 -21.81
C VAL A 268 0.40 20.52 -21.71
N ARG A 269 0.93 20.88 -20.54
CA ARG A 269 2.38 20.84 -20.27
C ARG A 269 2.70 19.71 -19.31
N GLY A 270 3.56 18.79 -19.75
CA GLY A 270 4.23 17.86 -18.83
C GLY A 270 5.35 18.59 -18.11
N ALA A 271 5.31 18.63 -16.79
CA ALA A 271 6.45 18.97 -15.95
C ALA A 271 6.94 17.69 -15.26
N LYS A 272 8.18 17.66 -14.78
CA LYS A 272 8.69 16.51 -14.02
C LYS A 272 7.79 16.28 -12.79
N GLY A 273 7.20 15.08 -12.67
CA GLY A 273 6.22 14.75 -11.61
C GLY A 273 4.77 15.16 -11.90
N LYS A 274 4.46 15.67 -13.11
CA LYS A 274 3.07 15.94 -13.55
C LYS A 274 2.77 15.18 -14.83
N ILE A 275 1.64 14.48 -14.86
CA ILE A 275 1.16 13.84 -16.08
C ILE A 275 0.97 14.85 -17.20
N GLY A 276 1.52 14.53 -18.38
CA GLY A 276 1.63 15.46 -19.49
C GLY A 276 0.90 15.01 -20.75
N ARG A 277 1.35 15.53 -21.89
CA ARG A 277 0.74 15.33 -23.22
C ARG A 277 0.58 13.86 -23.59
N ASN A 278 1.62 13.05 -23.41
CA ASN A 278 1.58 11.62 -23.72
C ASN A 278 0.49 10.86 -22.96
N ASN A 279 0.25 11.27 -21.71
CA ASN A 279 -0.73 10.63 -20.82
C ASN A 279 -2.16 10.98 -21.22
N VAL A 280 -2.41 12.24 -21.61
CA VAL A 280 -3.67 12.66 -22.24
C VAL A 280 -3.89 11.87 -23.53
N MET A 281 -2.88 11.84 -24.40
CA MET A 281 -2.91 11.14 -25.69
C MET A 281 -3.27 9.67 -25.54
N PHE A 282 -2.61 8.99 -24.60
CA PHE A 282 -2.85 7.58 -24.30
C PHE A 282 -4.25 7.33 -23.74
N THR A 283 -4.74 8.22 -22.87
CA THR A 283 -6.08 8.09 -22.28
C THR A 283 -7.18 8.28 -23.31
N LEU A 284 -7.03 9.25 -24.22
CA LEU A 284 -7.94 9.44 -25.35
C LEU A 284 -7.93 8.22 -26.28
N ALA A 285 -6.74 7.71 -26.63
CA ALA A 285 -6.61 6.51 -27.46
C ALA A 285 -7.29 5.27 -26.83
N LEU A 286 -7.19 5.10 -25.51
CA LEU A 286 -7.88 4.03 -24.79
C LEU A 286 -9.41 4.17 -24.82
N ALA A 287 -9.93 5.40 -24.81
CA ALA A 287 -11.36 5.65 -24.93
C ALA A 287 -11.87 5.27 -26.33
N CYS A 288 -11.17 5.72 -27.38
CA CYS A 288 -11.48 5.36 -28.76
C CYS A 288 -11.43 3.84 -28.99
N TYR A 289 -10.42 3.16 -28.44
CA TYR A 289 -10.33 1.70 -28.47
C TYR A 289 -11.51 1.02 -27.75
N SER A 290 -11.92 1.53 -26.59
CA SER A 290 -13.05 0.97 -25.83
C SER A 290 -14.39 1.08 -26.58
N ASP A 291 -14.56 2.16 -27.35
CA ASP A 291 -15.73 2.41 -28.19
C ASP A 291 -15.66 1.71 -29.57
N GLY A 292 -14.55 1.03 -29.86
CA GLY A 292 -14.40 0.22 -31.08
C GLY A 292 -13.94 0.99 -32.32
N LEU A 293 -13.41 2.21 -32.18
CA LEU A 293 -12.77 2.91 -33.31
C LEU A 293 -11.53 2.11 -33.76
N SER A 294 -11.23 2.11 -35.06
CA SER A 294 -10.01 1.51 -35.59
C SER A 294 -8.76 2.31 -35.20
N GLU A 295 -7.59 1.65 -35.26
CA GLU A 295 -6.30 2.31 -35.01
C GLU A 295 -6.10 3.52 -35.92
N ARG A 296 -6.54 3.43 -37.18
CA ARG A 296 -6.47 4.51 -38.18
C ARG A 296 -7.40 5.67 -37.84
N GLU A 297 -8.65 5.41 -37.49
CA GLU A 297 -9.60 6.49 -37.11
C GLU A 297 -9.14 7.22 -35.84
N THR A 298 -8.63 6.47 -34.86
CA THR A 298 -8.04 7.06 -33.66
C THR A 298 -6.81 7.88 -34.01
N TYR A 299 -5.98 7.39 -34.92
CA TYR A 299 -4.81 8.11 -35.39
C TYR A 299 -5.16 9.44 -36.02
N ASP A 300 -6.12 9.46 -36.94
CA ASP A 300 -6.54 10.68 -37.64
C ASP A 300 -7.11 11.71 -36.65
N LEU A 301 -7.94 11.26 -35.69
CA LEU A 301 -8.47 12.14 -34.63
C LEU A 301 -7.37 12.74 -33.75
N LEU A 302 -6.42 11.90 -33.34
CA LEU A 302 -5.36 12.24 -32.42
C LEU A 302 -4.26 13.06 -33.09
N ASP A 303 -4.00 12.87 -34.37
CA ASP A 303 -3.06 13.70 -35.13
C ASP A 303 -3.58 15.15 -35.22
N VAL A 304 -4.87 15.33 -35.52
CA VAL A 304 -5.53 16.65 -35.50
C VAL A 304 -5.43 17.30 -34.11
N TYR A 305 -5.70 16.55 -33.05
CA TYR A 305 -5.53 17.05 -31.68
C TYR A 305 -4.08 17.45 -31.39
N ASN A 306 -3.11 16.62 -31.79
CA ASN A 306 -1.69 16.88 -31.59
C ASN A 306 -1.23 18.16 -32.31
N SER A 307 -1.75 18.45 -33.51
CA SER A 307 -1.52 19.70 -34.21
C SER A 307 -2.10 20.92 -33.49
N SER A 308 -3.13 20.73 -32.67
CA SER A 308 -3.77 21.82 -31.90
C SER A 308 -3.07 22.15 -30.57
N LEU A 309 -2.11 21.32 -30.13
CA LEU A 309 -1.36 21.52 -28.90
C LEU A 309 -0.34 22.66 -29.03
N ASN A 310 -0.16 23.45 -27.97
CA ASN A 310 0.86 24.51 -27.93
C ASN A 310 2.29 23.99 -28.12
N VAL A 311 2.52 22.72 -27.77
CA VAL A 311 3.75 21.99 -28.08
C VAL A 311 3.32 20.61 -28.54
N SER A 312 3.62 20.24 -29.78
CA SER A 312 3.25 18.94 -30.35
C SER A 312 4.16 17.81 -29.86
N ILE A 313 3.67 16.58 -29.98
CA ILE A 313 4.41 15.33 -29.79
C ILE A 313 4.94 14.89 -31.17
N PRO A 314 6.19 14.40 -31.28
CA PRO A 314 6.70 13.81 -32.51
C PRO A 314 5.78 12.69 -33.03
N HIS A 315 5.54 12.68 -34.34
CA HIS A 315 4.61 11.76 -34.99
C HIS A 315 4.89 10.27 -34.71
N GLY A 316 6.17 9.86 -34.69
CA GLY A 316 6.56 8.49 -34.33
C GLY A 316 6.22 8.10 -32.89
N GLU A 317 6.23 9.07 -31.97
CA GLU A 317 5.85 8.87 -30.57
C GLU A 317 4.31 8.78 -30.45
N VAL A 318 3.55 9.58 -31.20
CA VAL A 318 2.07 9.46 -31.30
C VAL A 318 1.67 8.06 -31.80
N GLN A 319 2.32 7.55 -32.85
CA GLN A 319 2.09 6.18 -33.34
C GLN A 319 2.40 5.13 -32.29
N SER A 320 3.50 5.28 -31.54
CA SER A 320 3.88 4.35 -30.46
C SER A 320 2.86 4.33 -29.31
N ILE A 321 2.33 5.50 -28.95
CA ILE A 321 1.28 5.65 -27.92
C ILE A 321 0.00 4.94 -28.37
N ILE A 322 -0.43 5.15 -29.61
CA ILE A 322 -1.65 4.55 -30.15
C ILE A 322 -1.50 3.03 -30.27
N LYS A 323 -0.39 2.54 -30.81
CA LYS A 323 -0.08 1.10 -30.83
C LYS A 323 -0.09 0.49 -29.44
N SER A 324 0.40 1.21 -28.44
CA SER A 324 0.38 0.78 -27.05
C SER A 324 -1.06 0.66 -26.51
N ALA A 325 -1.94 1.61 -26.84
CA ALA A 325 -3.35 1.56 -26.46
C ALA A 325 -4.09 0.39 -27.13
N TYR A 326 -3.83 0.16 -28.43
CA TYR A 326 -4.43 -0.91 -29.25
C TYR A 326 -3.80 -2.29 -29.09
N SER A 327 -2.78 -2.42 -28.23
CA SER A 327 -2.08 -3.69 -27.98
C SER A 327 -2.95 -4.79 -27.32
N GLY A 328 -4.22 -4.48 -26.98
CA GLY A 328 -5.13 -5.37 -26.26
C GLY A 328 -4.79 -5.54 -24.77
N LYS A 329 -3.74 -4.88 -24.27
CA LYS A 329 -3.31 -4.92 -22.86
C LYS A 329 -4.24 -4.17 -21.91
N TYR A 330 -5.01 -3.22 -22.44
CA TYR A 330 -5.86 -2.32 -21.67
C TYR A 330 -7.31 -2.45 -22.16
N GLN A 331 -8.28 -2.45 -21.24
CA GLN A 331 -9.70 -2.62 -21.59
C GLN A 331 -10.44 -1.27 -21.75
N GLY A 332 -9.79 -0.16 -21.42
CA GLY A 332 -10.34 1.19 -21.46
C GLY A 332 -9.63 2.13 -20.47
N PRO A 333 -9.98 3.42 -20.48
CA PRO A 333 -9.38 4.43 -19.60
C PRO A 333 -9.87 4.27 -18.16
N LYS A 334 -8.98 4.46 -17.18
CA LYS A 334 -9.33 4.38 -15.75
C LYS A 334 -9.95 5.68 -15.25
N SER A 335 -11.02 5.61 -14.46
CA SER A 335 -11.71 6.77 -13.91
C SER A 335 -10.80 7.71 -13.09
N GLU A 336 -9.87 7.13 -12.32
CA GLU A 336 -8.91 7.89 -11.50
C GLU A 336 -7.97 8.73 -12.37
N TYR A 337 -7.47 8.12 -13.44
CA TYR A 337 -6.52 8.74 -14.37
C TYR A 337 -7.17 9.93 -15.09
N ILE A 338 -8.43 9.76 -15.52
CA ILE A 338 -9.21 10.83 -16.13
C ILE A 338 -9.41 11.99 -15.16
N LYS A 339 -9.82 11.70 -13.91
CA LYS A 339 -10.02 12.74 -12.89
C LYS A 339 -8.75 13.55 -12.63
N GLU A 340 -7.60 12.88 -12.54
CA GLU A 340 -6.31 13.53 -12.33
C GLU A 340 -5.90 14.39 -13.54
N LEU A 341 -6.10 13.90 -14.77
CA LEU A 341 -5.84 14.69 -15.98
C LEU A 341 -6.74 15.92 -16.09
N LEU A 342 -8.02 15.78 -15.74
CA LEU A 342 -8.96 16.90 -15.71
C LEU A 342 -8.54 17.93 -14.65
N GLU A 343 -8.16 17.49 -13.45
CA GLU A 343 -7.73 18.38 -12.36
C GLU A 343 -6.48 19.18 -12.74
N ILE A 344 -5.54 18.57 -13.46
CA ILE A 344 -4.27 19.21 -13.83
C ILE A 344 -4.41 20.13 -15.04
N HIS A 345 -5.16 19.72 -16.07
CA HIS A 345 -5.13 20.39 -17.38
C HIS A 345 -6.40 21.18 -17.73
N VAL A 346 -7.54 20.90 -17.09
CA VAL A 346 -8.82 21.53 -17.42
C VAL A 346 -9.26 22.52 -16.33
N PRO A 347 -9.37 23.83 -16.63
CA PRO A 347 -9.96 24.79 -15.72
C PRO A 347 -11.42 24.44 -15.39
N LYS A 348 -11.82 24.50 -14.12
CA LYS A 348 -13.18 24.14 -13.62
C LYS A 348 -13.57 22.65 -13.76
N SER A 349 -12.59 21.75 -13.81
CA SER A 349 -12.76 20.29 -13.90
C SER A 349 -13.62 19.62 -12.84
N LYS A 350 -13.76 20.20 -11.63
CA LYS A 350 -14.56 19.64 -10.52
C LYS A 350 -16.06 19.45 -10.88
N SER A 351 -16.54 20.12 -11.92
CA SER A 351 -17.92 20.04 -12.40
C SER A 351 -18.18 18.94 -13.44
N ILE A 352 -17.12 18.32 -13.98
CA ILE A 352 -17.24 17.36 -15.09
C ILE A 352 -17.43 15.95 -14.54
N PRO A 353 -18.59 15.30 -14.74
CA PRO A 353 -18.81 13.93 -14.28
C PRO A 353 -17.96 12.95 -15.09
N VAL A 354 -17.13 12.17 -14.41
CA VAL A 354 -16.35 11.09 -15.02
C VAL A 354 -17.08 9.76 -14.83
N THR A 355 -17.69 9.27 -15.90
CA THR A 355 -18.34 7.96 -15.95
C THR A 355 -17.64 7.11 -17.02
N VAL A 356 -17.13 5.95 -16.63
CA VAL A 356 -16.45 4.98 -17.52
C VAL A 356 -16.99 3.56 -17.28
N GLY A 357 -18.32 3.38 -17.43
CA GLY A 357 -19.06 2.11 -17.19
C GLY A 357 -18.91 1.51 -15.76
N ALA A 358 -19.79 0.67 -15.21
CA ALA A 358 -21.20 0.43 -15.37
C ALA A 358 -21.96 1.11 -14.21
N LEU A 359 -23.18 1.61 -14.46
CA LEU A 359 -24.14 1.88 -13.38
C LEU A 359 -24.55 0.53 -12.80
N GLY A 360 -23.92 0.12 -11.69
CA GLY A 360 -24.40 -1.02 -10.93
C GLY A 360 -25.80 -0.71 -10.40
N TRP A 361 -26.69 -1.70 -10.41
CA TRP A 361 -27.92 -1.62 -9.63
C TRP A 361 -27.56 -1.44 -8.16
N TYR A 362 -27.86 -0.26 -7.62
CA TYR A 362 -27.75 0.00 -6.19
C TYR A 362 -29.02 -0.53 -5.53
N LYS A 363 -28.94 -1.70 -4.90
CA LYS A 363 -30.01 -2.14 -4.00
C LYS A 363 -29.95 -1.22 -2.78
N HIS A 364 -30.85 -0.26 -2.70
CA HIS A 364 -30.98 0.61 -1.55
C HIS A 364 -31.02 -0.24 -0.28
N LYS A 365 -30.15 0.09 0.68
CA LYS A 365 -30.14 -0.53 2.00
C LYS A 365 -31.50 -0.27 2.62
N LYS A 366 -32.31 -1.33 2.80
CA LYS A 366 -33.60 -1.24 3.53
C LYS A 366 -33.35 -0.58 4.88
N GLU A 367 -34.24 0.28 5.35
CA GLU A 367 -34.06 0.88 6.68
C GLU A 367 -34.07 -0.20 7.76
N ARG A 368 -33.46 0.09 8.92
CA ARG A 368 -33.32 -0.89 10.02
C ARG A 368 -34.68 -1.42 10.49
N ALA A 369 -35.72 -0.59 10.44
CA ALA A 369 -37.09 -0.95 10.82
C ALA A 369 -37.73 -1.97 9.86
N ASP A 370 -37.37 -1.95 8.58
CA ASP A 370 -37.95 -2.83 7.55
C ASP A 370 -37.24 -4.19 7.43
N ARG A 371 -36.28 -4.48 8.32
CA ARG A 371 -35.49 -5.70 8.31
C ARG A 371 -35.97 -6.67 9.39
N VAL A 372 -36.15 -7.93 8.98
CA VAL A 372 -36.47 -9.04 9.91
C VAL A 372 -35.33 -9.33 10.89
N ARG A 373 -34.08 -9.04 10.52
CA ARG A 373 -32.89 -9.21 11.37
C ARG A 373 -31.92 -8.05 11.16
N SER A 374 -31.52 -7.38 12.24
CA SER A 374 -30.44 -6.37 12.21
C SER A 374 -29.08 -7.03 12.05
N HIS A 375 -28.10 -6.30 11.52
CA HIS A 375 -26.74 -6.80 11.35
C HIS A 375 -26.01 -6.85 12.72
N LEU A 376 -25.01 -7.73 12.83
CA LEU A 376 -24.23 -7.90 14.07
C LEU A 376 -23.50 -6.63 14.49
N HIS A 377 -22.94 -5.86 13.55
CA HIS A 377 -22.26 -4.60 13.88
C HIS A 377 -23.23 -3.55 14.46
N GLU A 378 -24.51 -3.56 14.04
CA GLU A 378 -25.53 -2.61 14.54
C GLU A 378 -25.84 -2.93 16.01
N TRP A 379 -25.92 -4.22 16.35
CA TRP A 379 -26.03 -4.67 17.74
C TRP A 379 -24.77 -4.39 18.57
N GLU A 380 -23.58 -4.51 17.98
CA GLU A 380 -22.32 -4.15 18.62
C GLU A 380 -22.33 -2.66 19.02
N GLU A 381 -22.76 -1.79 18.10
CA GLU A 381 -22.85 -0.34 18.31
C GLU A 381 -23.87 0.04 19.40
N ASP A 382 -25.03 -0.61 19.42
CA ASP A 382 -26.05 -0.37 20.47
C ASP A 382 -25.50 -0.75 21.86
N ILE A 383 -24.81 -1.88 21.96
CA ILE A 383 -24.19 -2.34 23.21
C ILE A 383 -23.06 -1.40 23.63
N VAL A 384 -22.17 -1.01 22.71
CA VAL A 384 -21.08 -0.04 22.98
C VAL A 384 -21.67 1.29 23.45
N SER A 385 -22.70 1.79 22.79
CA SER A 385 -23.36 3.06 23.13
C SER A 385 -24.01 2.99 24.51
N TYR A 386 -24.66 1.87 24.83
CA TYR A 386 -25.27 1.64 26.12
C TYR A 386 -24.24 1.59 27.26
N ILE A 387 -23.09 0.92 27.03
CA ILE A 387 -21.98 0.86 27.97
C ILE A 387 -21.37 2.26 28.18
N LYS A 388 -21.10 3.01 27.11
CA LYS A 388 -20.56 4.37 27.17
C LYS A 388 -21.44 5.35 27.95
N LYS A 389 -22.77 5.21 27.87
CA LYS A 389 -23.72 6.07 28.60
C LYS A 389 -23.76 5.83 30.11
N ARG A 390 -23.27 4.69 30.60
CA ARG A 390 -23.42 4.28 32.02
C ARG A 390 -22.09 4.10 32.76
N ILE A 391 -20.96 4.23 32.07
CA ILE A 391 -19.63 4.09 32.64
C ILE A 391 -18.94 5.45 32.70
N ASN A 392 -18.33 5.76 33.85
CA ASN A 392 -17.45 6.91 34.06
C ASN A 392 -15.99 6.45 34.22
N GLN A 393 -15.04 7.36 34.05
CA GLN A 393 -13.58 7.07 33.99
C GLN A 393 -13.01 6.35 35.23
N GLU A 394 -13.64 6.49 36.41
CA GLU A 394 -13.20 5.85 37.66
C GLU A 394 -13.61 4.38 37.80
N ASN A 395 -14.71 3.96 37.18
CA ASN A 395 -15.23 2.59 37.27
C ASN A 395 -15.48 2.03 35.86
N PRO A 396 -14.46 1.43 35.19
CA PRO A 396 -14.52 1.07 33.78
C PRO A 396 -15.39 -0.15 33.47
N PHE A 397 -16.21 -0.62 34.42
CA PHE A 397 -17.00 -1.85 34.29
C PHE A 397 -18.48 -1.62 34.59
N LEU A 398 -19.33 -2.09 33.69
CA LEU A 398 -20.77 -2.19 33.90
C LEU A 398 -21.13 -3.58 34.45
N HIS A 399 -21.89 -3.61 35.53
CA HIS A 399 -22.30 -4.84 36.20
C HIS A 399 -23.73 -5.24 35.80
N LEU A 400 -23.85 -6.16 34.84
CA LEU A 400 -25.14 -6.70 34.39
C LEU A 400 -25.00 -8.18 34.05
N THR A 401 -26.02 -8.97 34.36
CA THR A 401 -26.09 -10.34 33.85
C THR A 401 -26.34 -10.32 32.34
N GLN A 402 -25.99 -11.42 31.66
CA GLN A 402 -26.24 -11.53 30.23
C GLN A 402 -27.73 -11.44 29.87
N LYS A 403 -28.62 -11.98 30.74
CA LYS A 403 -30.06 -11.89 30.55
C LYS A 403 -30.56 -10.44 30.59
N GLN A 404 -30.12 -9.69 31.61
CA GLN A 404 -30.43 -8.26 31.72
C GLN A 404 -29.88 -7.45 30.54
N MET A 405 -28.71 -7.82 30.02
CA MET A 405 -28.15 -7.17 28.83
C MET A 405 -29.03 -7.40 27.58
N CYS A 406 -29.53 -8.62 27.41
CA CYS A 406 -30.47 -8.94 26.32
C CYS A 406 -31.77 -8.13 26.43
N GLU A 407 -32.33 -8.03 27.65
CA GLU A 407 -33.58 -7.31 27.91
C GLU A 407 -33.45 -5.82 27.62
N VAL A 408 -32.36 -5.18 28.06
CA VAL A 408 -32.20 -3.73 27.88
C VAL A 408 -31.90 -3.32 26.44
N ILE A 409 -31.16 -4.16 25.70
CA ILE A 409 -30.83 -3.89 24.29
C ILE A 409 -31.94 -4.39 23.33
N GLY A 410 -32.78 -5.33 23.78
CA GLY A 410 -33.74 -6.01 22.91
C GLY A 410 -33.09 -7.01 21.95
N ILE A 411 -31.87 -7.46 22.26
CA ILE A 411 -31.14 -8.43 21.44
C ILE A 411 -31.46 -9.88 21.86
N PRO A 412 -31.75 -10.80 20.92
CA PRO A 412 -31.89 -12.22 21.23
C PRO A 412 -30.59 -12.80 21.80
N GLN A 413 -30.71 -13.68 22.81
CA GLN A 413 -29.55 -14.27 23.49
C GLN A 413 -28.63 -15.07 22.54
N SER A 414 -29.19 -15.75 21.54
CA SER A 414 -28.44 -16.45 20.51
C SER A 414 -27.60 -15.50 19.65
N THR A 415 -28.14 -14.33 19.31
CA THR A 415 -27.45 -13.27 18.57
C THR A 415 -26.36 -12.63 19.42
N LEU A 416 -26.61 -12.38 20.71
CA LEU A 416 -25.59 -11.87 21.64
C LEU A 416 -24.42 -12.85 21.81
N ASN A 417 -24.70 -14.16 21.90
CA ASN A 417 -23.66 -15.19 21.97
C ASN A 417 -22.81 -15.24 20.70
N LYS A 418 -23.44 -15.06 19.52
CA LYS A 418 -22.73 -14.99 18.24
C LYS A 418 -21.87 -13.73 18.18
N LEU A 419 -22.43 -12.58 18.54
CA LEU A 419 -21.74 -11.30 18.63
C LEU A 419 -20.47 -11.40 19.48
N LEU A 420 -20.55 -11.98 20.68
CA LEU A 420 -19.41 -12.07 21.60
C LEU A 420 -18.27 -12.97 21.10
N LYS A 421 -18.52 -13.87 20.14
CA LYS A 421 -17.47 -14.67 19.50
C LYS A 421 -16.75 -13.93 18.38
N GLU A 422 -17.44 -12.98 17.72
CA GLU A 422 -16.97 -12.28 16.53
C GLU A 422 -16.52 -10.83 16.82
N SER A 423 -16.98 -10.24 17.93
CA SER A 423 -16.71 -8.85 18.32
C SER A 423 -15.25 -8.66 18.73
N SER A 424 -14.60 -7.64 18.17
CA SER A 424 -13.28 -7.15 18.59
C SER A 424 -13.36 -5.96 19.55
N LYS A 425 -14.56 -5.41 19.80
CA LYS A 425 -14.74 -4.16 20.58
C LYS A 425 -15.24 -4.37 22.01
N LEU A 426 -15.97 -5.45 22.26
CA LEU A 426 -16.62 -5.74 23.54
C LEU A 426 -15.82 -6.73 24.40
N LEU A 427 -15.71 -6.42 25.69
CA LEU A 427 -15.08 -7.28 26.68
C LEU A 427 -16.10 -7.70 27.74
N ARG A 428 -16.17 -9.00 28.01
CA ARG A 428 -17.04 -9.59 29.04
C ARG A 428 -16.20 -10.42 29.99
N PHE A 429 -16.26 -10.07 31.28
CA PHE A 429 -15.60 -10.83 32.35
C PHE A 429 -16.63 -11.46 33.26
N VAL A 430 -16.42 -12.72 33.64
CA VAL A 430 -17.23 -13.40 34.66
C VAL A 430 -16.30 -13.73 35.83
N ILE A 431 -16.60 -13.18 37.00
CA ILE A 431 -15.81 -13.39 38.21
C ILE A 431 -16.62 -14.23 39.19
N GLY A 432 -16.05 -15.35 39.64
CA GLY A 432 -16.68 -16.32 40.54
C GLY A 432 -17.24 -17.56 39.83
N LYS A 433 -17.83 -18.47 40.62
CA LYS A 433 -18.46 -19.72 40.14
C LYS A 433 -19.86 -19.86 40.74
N GLY A 434 -20.81 -20.41 39.99
CA GLY A 434 -22.17 -20.67 40.47
C GLY A 434 -23.07 -19.44 40.52
N ARG A 435 -24.09 -19.47 41.40
CA ARG A 435 -25.16 -18.45 41.49
C ARG A 435 -24.67 -17.06 41.91
N SER A 436 -23.47 -16.94 42.48
CA SER A 436 -22.86 -15.68 42.92
C SER A 436 -21.92 -15.04 41.88
N ALA A 437 -21.81 -15.62 40.67
CA ALA A 437 -20.93 -15.10 39.63
C ALA A 437 -21.35 -13.70 39.17
N LYS A 438 -20.42 -12.75 39.21
CA LYS A 438 -20.64 -11.36 38.77
C LYS A 438 -20.14 -11.18 37.34
N THR A 439 -21.02 -10.76 36.44
CA THR A 439 -20.65 -10.45 35.05
C THR A 439 -20.35 -8.96 34.93
N ARG A 440 -19.21 -8.64 34.30
CA ARG A 440 -18.74 -7.28 34.02
C ARG A 440 -18.64 -7.09 32.51
N TRP A 441 -19.05 -5.92 32.05
CA TRP A 441 -19.00 -5.50 30.65
C TRP A 441 -18.19 -4.22 30.51
N THR A 442 -17.36 -4.15 29.48
CA THR A 442 -16.63 -2.94 29.10
C THR A 442 -16.29 -2.97 27.61
N THR A 443 -15.75 -1.88 27.08
CA THR A 443 -15.23 -1.84 25.71
C THR A 443 -13.70 -1.80 25.73
N VAL A 444 -13.06 -2.25 24.66
CA VAL A 444 -11.60 -2.17 24.51
C VAL A 444 -11.14 -0.72 24.63
N GLU A 445 -11.86 0.23 24.04
CA GLU A 445 -11.57 1.67 24.10
C GLU A 445 -11.58 2.22 25.53
N ILE A 446 -12.64 1.94 26.31
CA ILE A 446 -12.75 2.40 27.70
C ILE A 446 -11.67 1.76 28.57
N MET A 447 -11.41 0.46 28.37
CA MET A 447 -10.36 -0.26 29.09
C MET A 447 -8.97 0.30 28.78
N MET A 448 -8.70 0.60 27.51
CA MET A 448 -7.44 1.22 27.09
C MET A 448 -7.29 2.61 27.70
N GLN A 449 -8.31 3.46 27.66
CA GLN A 449 -8.27 4.78 28.31
C GLN A 449 -7.99 4.69 29.83
N HIS A 450 -8.58 3.71 30.51
CA HIS A 450 -8.32 3.48 31.93
C HIS A 450 -6.88 3.02 32.19
N LEU A 451 -6.33 2.08 31.39
CA LEU A 451 -4.95 1.62 31.51
C LEU A 451 -3.93 2.73 31.20
N ILE A 452 -4.23 3.56 30.21
CA ILE A 452 -3.47 4.75 29.84
C ILE A 452 -3.40 5.71 31.03
N GLN A 453 -4.54 5.97 31.69
CA GLN A 453 -4.61 6.86 32.83
C GLN A 453 -3.82 6.31 34.04
N GLN A 454 -3.95 5.01 34.33
CA GLN A 454 -3.16 4.36 35.38
C GLN A 454 -1.64 4.46 35.09
N ASN A 455 -1.23 4.25 33.83
CA ASN A 455 0.16 4.41 33.43
C ASN A 455 0.66 5.86 33.54
N LYS A 456 -0.18 6.87 33.25
CA LYS A 456 0.16 8.29 33.49
C LYS A 456 0.39 8.55 34.97
N THR A 457 -0.51 8.10 35.84
CA THR A 457 -0.38 8.27 37.29
C THR A 457 0.87 7.57 37.84
N SER A 458 1.19 6.36 37.37
CA SER A 458 2.45 5.68 37.70
C SER A 458 3.70 6.37 37.14
N SER A 459 3.60 6.97 35.95
CA SER A 459 4.72 7.72 35.33
C SER A 459 4.97 9.05 36.04
N GLU A 460 3.93 9.72 36.53
CA GLU A 460 4.03 10.93 37.36
C GLU A 460 4.63 10.61 38.74
N ALA A 461 4.26 9.47 39.34
CA ALA A 461 4.90 8.98 40.56
C ALA A 461 6.40 8.69 40.34
N PHE A 462 6.75 8.09 39.19
CA PHE A 462 8.14 7.85 38.81
C PHE A 462 8.91 9.15 38.52
N LYS A 463 8.29 10.16 37.88
CA LYS A 463 8.89 11.50 37.72
C LYS A 463 9.19 12.14 39.07
N LYS A 464 8.25 12.10 40.02
CA LYS A 464 8.49 12.61 41.39
C LYS A 464 9.63 11.89 42.11
N GLN A 465 9.74 10.57 41.93
CA GLN A 465 10.84 9.78 42.48
C GLN A 465 12.18 10.15 41.82
N LEU A 466 12.18 10.40 40.51
CA LEU A 466 13.35 10.87 39.77
C LEU A 466 13.75 12.29 40.20
N ASP A 467 12.80 13.19 40.42
CA ASP A 467 13.03 14.56 40.89
C ASP A 467 13.62 14.58 42.32
N SER A 468 13.15 13.71 43.21
CA SER A 468 13.74 13.52 44.53
C SER A 468 15.19 13.00 44.45
N TYR A 469 15.46 12.07 43.54
CA TYR A 469 16.83 11.58 43.28
C TYR A 469 17.72 12.67 42.63
N LEU A 470 17.13 13.56 41.83
CA LEU A 470 17.81 14.69 41.18
C LEU A 470 18.25 15.76 42.18
N GLU A 471 17.45 16.07 43.20
CA GLU A 471 17.82 16.96 44.30
C GLU A 471 19.03 16.40 45.07
N GLU A 472 19.07 15.09 45.30
CA GLU A 472 20.16 14.42 46.02
C GLU A 472 21.49 14.42 45.24
N VAL A 473 21.45 14.24 43.91
CA VAL A 473 22.64 14.18 43.03
C VAL A 473 23.17 15.57 42.66
N THR A 474 22.31 16.58 42.46
CA THR A 474 22.73 17.95 42.08
C THR A 474 23.48 18.70 43.17
N VAL A 475 23.33 18.29 44.44
CA VAL A 475 24.14 18.78 45.58
C VAL A 475 25.59 18.29 45.52
N ARG A 476 25.87 17.13 44.91
CA ARG A 476 27.18 16.45 45.02
C ARG A 476 28.15 16.61 43.84
N LYS A 477 27.71 16.97 42.62
CA LYS A 477 28.60 17.38 41.49
C LYS A 477 27.80 17.92 40.30
N LYS A 478 28.06 19.16 39.88
CA LYS A 478 27.47 19.78 38.68
C LYS A 478 28.40 19.65 37.48
N THR A 479 28.27 18.58 36.69
CA THR A 479 28.94 18.49 35.38
C THR A 479 27.94 18.62 34.22
N PRO A 480 28.35 19.19 33.07
CA PRO A 480 27.50 19.30 31.88
C PRO A 480 27.02 17.95 31.33
N ALA A 481 27.80 16.88 31.55
CA ALA A 481 27.46 15.52 31.15
C ALA A 481 26.26 14.96 31.93
N LEU A 482 26.20 15.21 33.24
CA LEU A 482 25.04 14.85 34.08
C LEU A 482 23.78 15.59 33.58
N LYS A 483 23.86 16.90 33.34
CA LYS A 483 22.74 17.68 32.77
C LYS A 483 22.25 17.14 31.41
N ARG A 484 23.16 16.65 30.55
CA ARG A 484 22.79 16.01 29.27
C ARG A 484 22.15 14.63 29.47
N LEU A 485 22.71 13.77 30.30
CA LEU A 485 22.14 12.45 30.61
C LEU A 485 20.69 12.59 31.11
N PHE A 486 20.44 13.57 31.99
CA PHE A 486 19.11 13.83 32.53
C PHE A 486 18.13 14.38 31.50
N SER A 487 18.57 15.24 30.59
CA SER A 487 17.69 15.70 29.49
C SER A 487 17.32 14.57 28.53
N TYR A 488 18.19 13.57 28.35
CA TYR A 488 17.86 12.36 27.61
C TYR A 488 16.89 11.44 28.36
N ALA A 489 17.06 11.26 29.67
CA ALA A 489 16.17 10.43 30.48
C ALA A 489 14.73 10.99 30.52
N LEU A 490 14.57 12.30 30.71
CA LEU A 490 13.26 12.96 30.67
C LEU A 490 12.61 12.87 29.29
N LYS A 491 13.38 13.05 28.21
CA LYS A 491 12.88 12.87 26.83
C LYS A 491 12.47 11.43 26.54
N LEU A 492 13.21 10.44 27.02
CA LEU A 492 12.84 9.03 26.87
C LEU A 492 11.56 8.69 27.63
N LEU A 493 11.38 9.27 28.82
CA LEU A 493 10.16 9.11 29.60
C LEU A 493 8.94 9.74 28.89
N ASP A 494 9.10 10.94 28.32
CA ASP A 494 8.04 11.61 27.57
C ASP A 494 7.67 10.83 26.29
N VAL A 495 8.65 10.22 25.60
CA VAL A 495 8.41 9.31 24.46
C VAL A 495 7.68 8.05 24.90
N PHE A 496 8.00 7.50 26.07
CA PHE A 496 7.35 6.30 26.62
C PHE A 496 5.90 6.58 27.06
N ILE A 497 5.66 7.75 27.67
CA ILE A 497 4.32 8.23 28.02
C ILE A 497 3.50 8.51 26.75
N GLN A 498 4.07 9.13 25.72
CA GLN A 498 3.36 9.38 24.45
C GLN A 498 2.97 8.09 23.70
N LYS A 499 3.79 7.03 23.77
CA LYS A 499 3.44 5.71 23.19
C LYS A 499 2.33 5.00 23.95
N ASN A 500 2.28 5.15 25.27
CA ASN A 500 1.30 4.47 26.13
C ASN A 500 0.06 5.32 26.43
N THR A 501 -0.19 6.41 25.68
CA THR A 501 -1.35 7.30 25.91
C THR A 501 -2.24 7.51 24.70
N LYS A 502 -1.94 6.90 23.54
CA LYS A 502 -2.89 6.79 22.43
C LYS A 502 -3.69 5.49 22.60
N PRO A 503 -5.01 5.52 22.85
CA PRO A 503 -5.84 4.33 22.75
C PRO A 503 -5.88 3.92 21.27
N GLY A 504 -5.51 2.67 20.99
CA GLY A 504 -5.54 2.09 19.65
C GLY A 504 -6.96 1.82 19.14
#